data_AF-A0A7K2TJK0-F1
#
_entry.id   AF-A0A7K2TJK0-F1
#
_cell.length_a   1.000
_cell.length_b   1.000
_cell.length_c   1.000
_cell.angle_alpha   90.00
_cell.angle_beta   90.00
_cell.angle_gamma   90.00
#
_symmetry.space_group_name_H-M   'P 1'
#
loop_
_entity.id
_entity.type
_entity.pdbx_description
1 polymer ?
#
loop_
_entity_poly.entity_id
_entity_poly.type
_entity_poly.pdbx_seq_one_letter_code
_entity_poly.pdbx_strand_id
1 'polypeptide(L)'
;MRGQKLVGAVTGSAAALVLAGAIPAHAEGSWTSSMSAVRTGFDSRTWSDKNSDNVSTTIGLSGCNNGGLGAAVSNTELQLTRETSIIQPNENRGRYTYKCSSSDSHAFGVQPSGSYHFTVTKIQGSASGYYLSVNSVSVKY
;
A
#
# COMPACT_ATOMS: atom_id res chain seq x y z
N MET A 1 -23.96 38.87 65.99
CA MET A 1 -24.11 39.07 64.54
C MET A 1 -22.85 38.50 63.89
N ARG A 2 -22.93 37.38 63.15
CA ARG A 2 -22.73 37.28 61.68
C ARG A 2 -21.35 37.80 61.22
N GLY A 3 -20.48 37.10 60.48
CA GLY A 3 -20.57 35.88 59.66
C GLY A 3 -19.15 35.36 59.33
N GLN A 4 -19.02 34.07 59.00
CA GLN A 4 -18.83 33.50 57.65
C GLN A 4 -17.36 33.30 57.19
N LYS A 5 -16.95 32.02 57.31
CA LYS A 5 -16.13 31.16 56.44
C LYS A 5 -15.23 31.79 55.37
N LEU A 6 -13.97 31.31 55.31
CA LEU A 6 -13.26 31.06 54.05
C LEU A 6 -12.54 29.70 54.14
N VAL A 7 -13.01 28.76 53.32
CA VAL A 7 -12.42 27.44 53.06
C VAL A 7 -11.33 27.64 52.02
N GLY A 8 -10.08 27.40 52.37
CA GLY A 8 -8.96 27.38 51.43
C GLY A 8 -8.94 26.05 50.67
N ALA A 9 -9.35 26.08 49.40
CA ALA A 9 -9.28 24.94 48.49
C ALA A 9 -7.82 24.64 48.15
N VAL A 10 -7.35 23.44 48.53
CA VAL A 10 -6.05 22.91 48.10
C VAL A 10 -6.16 22.58 46.61
N THR A 11 -5.57 23.46 45.81
CA THR A 11 -5.31 23.26 44.38
C THR A 11 -4.13 22.30 44.26
N GLY A 12 -4.31 21.23 43.49
CA GLY A 12 -3.27 20.20 43.31
C GLY A 12 -3.61 19.26 42.16
N SER A 13 -3.93 19.80 40.99
CA SER A 13 -4.07 19.02 39.77
C SER A 13 -2.68 18.65 39.24
N ALA A 14 -2.21 17.44 39.55
CA ALA A 14 -1.07 16.85 38.86
C ALA A 14 -1.56 16.28 37.52
N ALA A 15 -1.57 17.11 36.48
CA ALA A 15 -1.75 16.64 35.11
C ALA A 15 -0.44 15.95 34.67
N ALA A 16 -0.41 14.62 34.72
CA ALA A 16 0.65 13.85 34.09
C ALA A 16 0.49 13.95 32.56
N LEU A 17 1.28 14.83 31.94
CA LEU A 17 1.46 14.88 30.49
C LEU A 17 2.23 13.63 30.06
N VAL A 18 1.49 12.57 29.75
CA VAL A 18 2.04 11.45 28.96
C VAL A 18 2.25 11.98 27.55
N LEU A 19 3.49 12.41 27.25
CA LEU A 19 3.91 12.57 25.86
C LEU A 19 3.95 11.18 25.24
N ALA A 20 2.81 10.73 24.72
CA ALA A 20 2.76 9.66 23.75
C ALA A 20 3.43 10.18 22.47
N GLY A 21 4.76 10.10 22.41
CA GLY A 21 5.49 10.28 21.18
C GLY A 21 5.03 9.21 20.22
N ALA A 22 4.24 9.57 19.22
CA ALA A 22 3.97 8.70 18.09
C ALA A 22 5.32 8.41 17.42
N ILE A 23 5.86 7.21 17.62
CA ILE A 23 6.97 6.73 16.81
C ILE A 23 6.43 6.71 15.38
N PRO A 24 6.99 7.49 14.44
CA PRO A 24 6.58 7.37 13.05
C PRO A 24 6.78 5.92 12.65
N ALA A 25 5.74 5.26 12.14
CA ALA A 25 5.91 3.94 11.52
C ALA A 25 6.77 4.13 10.26
N HIS A 26 8.07 3.96 10.42
CA HIS A 26 9.05 4.05 9.34
C HIS A 26 8.91 2.80 8.50
N ALA A 27 8.33 2.93 7.30
CA ALA A 27 8.27 1.85 6.31
C ALA A 27 9.65 1.21 6.13
N GLU A 28 9.72 -0.12 6.21
CA GLU A 28 10.94 -0.89 6.00
C GLU A 28 11.54 -0.59 4.63
N GLY A 29 10.67 -0.35 3.65
CA GLY A 29 11.05 0.00 2.31
C GLY A 29 10.02 0.80 1.55
N SER A 30 10.52 1.53 0.56
CA SER A 30 9.69 2.01 -0.52
C SER A 30 10.49 2.05 -1.80
N TRP A 31 9.79 2.00 -2.92
CA TRP A 31 10.40 2.16 -4.23
C TRP A 31 9.43 2.70 -5.23
N THR A 32 10.00 3.31 -6.27
CA THR A 32 9.28 3.75 -7.45
C THR A 32 9.87 3.10 -8.69
N SER A 33 9.03 2.86 -9.70
CA SER A 33 9.41 2.32 -11.00
C SER A 33 8.41 2.77 -12.06
N SER A 34 8.48 2.18 -13.25
CA SER A 34 7.49 2.32 -14.31
C SER A 34 7.21 0.95 -14.95
N MET A 35 6.12 0.86 -15.70
CA MET A 35 5.80 -0.29 -16.55
C MET A 35 5.67 0.21 -17.99
N SER A 36 6.23 -0.50 -18.96
CA SER A 36 6.14 -0.13 -20.37
C SER A 36 5.70 -1.32 -21.21
N ALA A 37 4.58 -1.15 -21.92
CA ALA A 37 3.98 -2.12 -22.84
C ALA A 37 3.84 -3.54 -22.25
N VAL A 38 3.58 -3.65 -20.95
CA VAL A 38 3.40 -4.94 -20.28
C VAL A 38 2.05 -5.56 -20.64
N ARG A 39 1.93 -6.87 -20.44
CA ARG A 39 0.70 -7.63 -20.66
C ARG A 39 0.26 -8.29 -19.36
N THR A 40 -0.96 -8.82 -19.35
CA THR A 40 -1.40 -9.72 -18.29
C THR A 40 -0.39 -10.86 -18.10
N GLY A 41 -0.09 -11.19 -16.84
CA GLY A 41 0.95 -12.14 -16.43
C GLY A 41 2.32 -11.48 -16.20
N PHE A 42 2.45 -10.16 -16.41
CA PHE A 42 3.65 -9.44 -16.01
C PHE A 42 3.77 -9.39 -14.48
N ASP A 43 4.94 -9.79 -13.98
CA ASP A 43 5.33 -9.65 -12.59
C ASP A 43 6.25 -8.45 -12.39
N SER A 44 6.07 -7.75 -11.28
CA SER A 44 7.03 -6.76 -10.83
C SER A 44 8.34 -7.43 -10.40
N ARG A 45 9.34 -6.60 -10.08
CA ARG A 45 10.44 -7.06 -9.22
C ARG A 45 9.90 -7.58 -7.88
N THR A 46 10.62 -8.51 -7.29
CA THR A 46 10.37 -8.98 -5.93
C THR A 46 10.98 -8.00 -4.91
N TRP A 47 10.33 -7.82 -3.77
CA TRP A 47 10.87 -7.13 -2.60
C TRP A 47 10.69 -7.98 -1.34
N SER A 48 11.50 -7.74 -0.32
CA SER A 48 11.38 -8.40 0.98
C SER A 48 10.79 -7.45 2.00
N ASP A 49 9.75 -7.89 2.68
CA ASP A 49 9.08 -7.23 3.79
C ASP A 49 9.27 -8.13 5.04
N LYS A 50 9.86 -7.59 6.10
CA LYS A 50 10.09 -8.28 7.37
C LYS A 50 8.98 -8.01 8.38
N ASN A 51 8.07 -7.09 8.10
CA ASN A 51 6.96 -6.68 8.95
C ASN A 51 7.38 -6.36 10.40
N SER A 52 8.49 -5.63 10.54
CA SER A 52 9.05 -5.19 11.82
C SER A 52 8.57 -3.82 12.26
N ASP A 53 7.88 -3.10 11.39
CA ASP A 53 7.39 -1.72 11.55
C ASP A 53 5.86 -1.58 11.52
N ASN A 54 5.12 -2.67 11.25
CA ASN A 54 3.67 -2.72 11.05
C ASN A 54 3.15 -1.77 9.96
N VAL A 55 3.96 -1.49 8.94
CA VAL A 55 3.51 -0.67 7.81
C VAL A 55 2.67 -1.51 6.84
N SER A 56 1.61 -0.89 6.32
CA SER A 56 0.76 -1.54 5.32
C SER A 56 1.44 -1.56 3.96
N THR A 57 1.54 -2.73 3.35
CA THR A 57 1.95 -2.84 1.95
C THR A 57 0.95 -2.08 1.08
N THR A 58 1.43 -1.07 0.37
CA THR A 58 0.62 -0.16 -0.44
C THR A 58 1.24 -0.06 -1.82
N ILE A 59 0.41 -0.25 -2.85
CA ILE A 59 0.82 -0.08 -4.25
C ILE A 59 0.03 1.09 -4.84
N GLY A 60 0.71 1.95 -5.59
CA GLY A 60 0.14 3.08 -6.29
C GLY A 60 0.55 3.09 -7.75
N LEU A 61 -0.39 3.45 -8.63
CA LEU A 61 -0.19 3.59 -10.06
C LEU A 61 -0.57 4.99 -10.50
N SER A 62 0.21 5.59 -11.40
CA SER A 62 -0.15 6.84 -12.06
C SER A 62 0.32 6.89 -13.50
N GLY A 63 -0.45 7.62 -14.33
CA GLY A 63 -0.18 7.76 -15.76
C GLY A 63 -0.37 6.47 -16.55
N CYS A 64 -1.35 5.66 -16.16
CA CYS A 64 -1.70 4.44 -16.87
C CYS A 64 -2.16 4.75 -18.30
N ASN A 65 -1.62 4.03 -19.27
CA ASN A 65 -1.95 4.15 -20.68
C ASN A 65 -1.67 2.82 -21.40
N ASN A 66 -1.86 2.77 -22.71
CA ASN A 66 -1.65 1.56 -23.52
C ASN A 66 -0.25 1.47 -24.15
N GLY A 67 0.66 2.40 -23.85
CA GLY A 67 1.99 2.50 -24.46
C GLY A 67 1.96 2.85 -25.95
N GLY A 68 0.86 3.41 -26.45
CA GLY A 68 0.64 3.59 -27.89
C GLY A 68 0.28 2.30 -28.63
N LEU A 69 0.01 1.20 -27.90
CA LEU A 69 -0.32 -0.10 -28.48
C LEU A 69 -1.78 -0.47 -28.19
N GLY A 70 -2.59 -0.60 -29.25
CA GLY A 70 -3.97 -1.08 -29.14
C GLY A 70 -4.94 -0.09 -28.51
N ALA A 71 -5.98 -0.60 -27.84
CA ALA A 71 -7.03 0.24 -27.25
C ALA A 71 -6.56 0.95 -25.96
N ALA A 72 -7.17 2.11 -25.66
CA ALA A 72 -6.93 2.83 -24.42
C ALA A 72 -7.27 1.97 -23.18
N VAL A 73 -6.58 2.25 -22.06
CA VAL A 73 -6.75 1.54 -20.79
C VAL A 73 -7.46 2.44 -19.79
N SER A 74 -8.57 1.98 -19.21
CA SER A 74 -9.32 2.69 -18.16
C SER A 74 -9.21 2.02 -16.79
N ASN A 75 -8.84 0.74 -16.74
CA ASN A 75 -8.54 0.03 -15.50
C ASN A 75 -7.53 -1.11 -15.70
N THR A 76 -6.88 -1.50 -14.60
CA THR A 76 -6.02 -2.69 -14.52
C THR A 76 -6.17 -3.35 -13.15
N GLU A 77 -6.15 -4.67 -13.10
CA GLU A 77 -6.17 -5.44 -11.86
C GLU A 77 -4.74 -5.89 -11.53
N LEU A 78 -4.29 -5.62 -10.31
CA LEU A 78 -3.07 -6.20 -9.77
C LEU A 78 -3.41 -7.21 -8.66
N GLN A 79 -2.65 -8.29 -8.59
CA GLN A 79 -2.62 -9.19 -7.45
C GLN A 79 -1.34 -8.95 -6.65
N LEU A 80 -1.43 -8.81 -5.33
CA LEU A 80 -0.26 -8.93 -4.46
C LEU A 80 -0.01 -10.41 -4.19
N THR A 81 1.22 -10.86 -4.39
CA THR A 81 1.61 -12.25 -4.21
C THR A 81 2.77 -12.33 -3.24
N ARG A 82 2.64 -13.21 -2.23
CA ARG A 82 3.75 -13.60 -1.37
C ARG A 82 4.38 -14.85 -1.94
N GLU A 83 5.67 -14.77 -2.21
CA GLU A 83 6.46 -15.91 -2.66
C GLU A 83 6.66 -16.89 -1.51
N THR A 84 6.45 -18.16 -1.80
CA THR A 84 6.67 -19.26 -0.86
C THR A 84 7.81 -20.15 -1.36
N SER A 85 8.24 -21.09 -0.52
CA SER A 85 9.27 -22.08 -0.89
C SER A 85 8.86 -22.86 -2.15
N ILE A 86 9.81 -23.38 -2.91
CA ILE A 86 9.58 -24.12 -4.17
C ILE A 86 8.55 -25.28 -4.09
N ILE A 87 8.31 -25.81 -2.89
CA ILE A 87 7.37 -26.92 -2.62
C ILE A 87 5.94 -26.46 -2.29
N GLN A 88 5.72 -25.17 -2.14
CA GLN A 88 4.41 -24.58 -1.86
C GLN A 88 4.03 -23.61 -2.97
N PRO A 89 2.73 -23.50 -3.31
CA PRO A 89 2.28 -22.48 -4.23
C PRO A 89 2.43 -21.10 -3.59
N ASN A 90 2.73 -20.09 -4.41
CA ASN A 90 2.73 -18.70 -3.97
C ASN A 90 1.36 -18.30 -3.42
N GLU A 91 1.34 -17.50 -2.36
CA GLU A 91 0.09 -17.08 -1.71
C GLU A 91 -0.46 -15.83 -2.39
N ASN A 92 -1.76 -15.87 -2.73
CA ASN A 92 -2.49 -14.68 -3.12
C ASN A 92 -2.84 -13.84 -1.88
N ARG A 93 -2.39 -12.60 -1.85
CA ARG A 93 -2.54 -11.66 -0.72
C ARG A 93 -3.60 -10.58 -0.97
N GLY A 94 -4.35 -10.72 -2.06
CA GLY A 94 -5.42 -9.81 -2.45
C GLY A 94 -5.28 -9.33 -3.87
N ARG A 95 -6.39 -8.84 -4.41
CA ARG A 95 -6.47 -8.24 -5.74
C ARG A 95 -7.17 -6.90 -5.66
N TYR A 96 -6.71 -5.96 -6.47
CA TYR A 96 -7.34 -4.65 -6.56
C TYR A 96 -7.36 -4.17 -8.01
N THR A 97 -8.50 -3.60 -8.43
CA THR A 97 -8.65 -2.98 -9.74
C THR A 97 -8.40 -1.48 -9.61
N TYR A 98 -7.26 -1.04 -10.13
CA TYR A 98 -6.84 0.35 -10.18
C TYR A 98 -7.52 1.06 -11.34
N LYS A 99 -7.97 2.28 -11.08
CA LYS A 99 -8.44 3.21 -12.10
C LYS A 99 -7.24 3.77 -12.86
N CYS A 100 -7.35 3.82 -14.18
CA CYS A 100 -6.33 4.40 -15.06
C CYS A 100 -6.67 5.81 -15.53
N SER A 101 -7.87 6.31 -15.22
CA SER A 101 -8.29 7.69 -15.51
C SER A 101 -7.56 8.74 -14.66
N SER A 102 -6.95 8.33 -13.56
CA SER A 102 -6.20 9.16 -12.62
C SER A 102 -5.14 8.33 -11.91
N SER A 103 -4.34 8.96 -11.04
CA SER A 103 -3.57 8.21 -10.05
C SER A 103 -4.53 7.44 -9.12
N ASP A 104 -4.14 6.23 -8.74
CA ASP A 104 -4.90 5.37 -7.83
C ASP A 104 -3.94 4.54 -6.96
N SER A 105 -4.32 4.27 -5.73
CA SER A 105 -3.47 3.56 -4.76
C SER A 105 -4.30 2.70 -3.83
N HIS A 106 -3.79 1.52 -3.49
CA HIS A 106 -4.46 0.58 -2.61
C HIS A 106 -3.51 0.01 -1.55
N ALA A 107 -4.00 0.01 -0.32
CA ALA A 107 -3.36 -0.61 0.83
C ALA A 107 -3.87 -2.05 0.97
N PHE A 108 -2.99 -3.03 0.84
CA PHE A 108 -3.29 -4.45 1.05
C PHE A 108 -3.27 -4.85 2.53
N GLY A 109 -3.03 -3.88 3.42
CA GLY A 109 -2.85 -4.09 4.85
C GLY A 109 -1.44 -4.54 5.19
N VAL A 110 -1.23 -4.73 6.49
CA VAL A 110 0.02 -5.27 7.03
C VAL A 110 0.20 -6.70 6.54
N GLN A 111 1.34 -7.00 5.95
CA GLN A 111 1.67 -8.33 5.45
C GLN A 111 2.59 -9.06 6.43
N PRO A 112 2.53 -10.40 6.52
CA PRO A 112 3.53 -11.18 7.24
C PRO A 112 4.94 -10.98 6.66
N SER A 113 5.97 -11.35 7.41
CA SER A 113 7.32 -11.37 6.82
C SER A 113 7.39 -12.31 5.61
N GLY A 114 7.99 -11.87 4.51
CA GLY A 114 8.15 -12.65 3.30
C GLY A 114 8.79 -11.89 2.15
N SER A 115 8.79 -12.54 0.99
CA SER A 115 9.12 -11.91 -0.30
C SER A 115 7.83 -11.73 -1.10
N TYR A 116 7.71 -10.61 -1.78
CA TYR A 116 6.48 -10.18 -2.42
C TYR A 116 6.76 -9.63 -3.81
N HIS A 117 5.83 -9.85 -4.73
CA HIS A 117 5.71 -9.13 -5.99
C HIS A 117 4.24 -8.82 -6.25
N PHE A 118 3.96 -7.97 -7.24
CA PHE A 118 2.62 -7.89 -7.80
C PHE A 118 2.59 -8.40 -9.24
N THR A 119 1.45 -8.97 -9.62
CA THR A 119 1.19 -9.45 -10.98
C THR A 119 0.07 -8.64 -11.61
N VAL A 120 0.22 -8.23 -12.87
CA VAL A 120 -0.87 -7.68 -13.68
C VAL A 120 -1.79 -8.83 -14.08
N THR A 121 -2.98 -8.93 -13.50
CA THR A 121 -3.88 -10.07 -13.71
C THR A 121 -5.00 -9.80 -14.70
N LYS A 122 -5.39 -8.52 -14.87
CA LYS A 122 -6.30 -8.08 -15.92
C LYS A 122 -5.95 -6.68 -16.38
N ILE A 123 -6.20 -6.41 -17.65
CA ILE A 123 -6.16 -5.06 -18.24
C ILE A 123 -7.51 -4.87 -18.94
N GLN A 124 -8.20 -3.76 -18.67
CA GLN A 124 -9.58 -3.53 -19.16
C GLN A 124 -10.55 -4.67 -18.83
N GLY A 125 -10.44 -5.24 -17.63
CA GLY A 125 -11.23 -6.41 -17.22
C GLY A 125 -10.93 -7.72 -17.96
N SER A 126 -9.97 -7.73 -18.90
CA SER A 126 -9.60 -8.91 -19.67
C SER A 126 -8.30 -9.54 -19.18
N ALA A 127 -8.22 -10.86 -19.21
CA ALA A 127 -7.00 -11.62 -18.90
C ALA A 127 -6.00 -11.66 -20.07
N SER A 128 -6.33 -11.10 -21.25
CA SER A 128 -5.41 -11.04 -22.39
C SER A 128 -5.81 -9.98 -23.42
N GLY A 129 -4.97 -9.74 -24.42
CA GLY A 129 -5.29 -8.92 -25.60
C GLY A 129 -5.00 -7.42 -25.47
N TYR A 130 -4.70 -6.92 -24.27
CA TYR A 130 -4.39 -5.51 -24.02
C TYR A 130 -2.94 -5.32 -23.59
N TYR A 131 -2.47 -4.08 -23.72
CA TYR A 131 -1.18 -3.61 -23.23
C TYR A 131 -1.38 -2.56 -22.15
N LEU A 132 -0.48 -2.54 -21.18
CA LEU A 132 -0.45 -1.56 -20.11
C LEU A 132 0.93 -0.91 -20.06
N SER A 133 0.95 0.41 -20.00
CA SER A 133 2.09 1.18 -19.54
C SER A 133 1.66 2.02 -18.35
N VAL A 134 2.54 2.20 -17.39
CA VAL A 134 2.30 3.02 -16.20
C VAL A 134 3.53 3.88 -15.99
N ASN A 135 3.34 5.20 -16.00
CA ASN A 135 4.44 6.15 -15.90
C ASN A 135 5.14 6.08 -14.53
N SER A 136 4.36 5.88 -13.46
CA SER A 136 4.92 5.67 -12.13
C SER A 136 4.16 4.59 -11.37
N VAL A 137 4.90 3.60 -10.91
CA VAL A 137 4.50 2.62 -9.91
C VAL A 137 5.21 2.99 -8.62
N SER A 138 4.48 3.09 -7.51
CA SER A 138 5.05 3.25 -6.19
C SER A 138 4.66 2.08 -5.31
N VAL A 139 5.60 1.52 -4.56
CA VAL A 139 5.32 0.52 -3.54
C VAL A 139 5.94 0.96 -2.23
N LYS A 140 5.18 0.83 -1.14
CA LYS A 140 5.61 1.06 0.23
C LYS A 140 5.26 -0.17 1.05
N TYR A 141 6.17 -0.63 1.90
CA TYR A 141 5.98 -1.77 2.80
C TYR A 141 6.82 -1.55 4.05
#